data_AF-A0A399MD18-F1
#
_entry.id   AF-A0A399MD18-F1
#
_cell.length_a   1.000
_cell.length_b   1.000
_cell.length_c   1.000
_cell.angle_alpha   90.00
_cell.angle_beta   90.00
_cell.angle_gamma   90.00
#
_symmetry.space_group_name_H-M   'P 1'
#
loop_
_entity.id
_entity.type
_entity.pdbx_description
1 polymer ?
#
loop_
_entity_poly.entity_id
_entity_poly.type
_entity_poly.pdbx_seq_one_letter_code
_entity_poly.pdbx_strand_id
1 'polypeptide(L)'
;MNRTHLEHVLAALLIMGALWGVLALLGVPAGHWAGAAAGIFFFAGREYTQGERNLAHVESVHLANLRWYDGLRIWRWTVDGRLDFFCPLVACLIVTLLVQVLQILQR
;
A
#
# COMPACT_ATOMS: atom_id res chain seq x y z
N MET A 1 -14.53 -6.76 -11.04
CA MET A 1 -13.52 -5.96 -10.33
C MET A 1 -14.09 -4.55 -10.19
N ASN A 2 -14.35 -4.08 -8.97
CA ASN A 2 -14.91 -2.74 -8.75
C ASN A 2 -13.90 -1.67 -9.21
N ARG A 3 -14.39 -0.56 -9.79
CA ARG A 3 -13.55 0.55 -10.29
C ARG A 3 -12.60 1.09 -9.21
N THR A 4 -13.00 0.98 -7.94
CA THR A 4 -12.26 1.41 -6.76
C THR A 4 -10.89 0.74 -6.60
N HIS A 5 -10.77 -0.57 -6.86
CA HIS A 5 -9.48 -1.26 -6.69
C HIS A 5 -8.45 -0.81 -7.73
N LEU A 6 -8.90 -0.48 -8.95
CA LEU A 6 -8.04 0.06 -10.00
C LEU A 6 -7.57 1.48 -9.66
N GLU A 7 -8.45 2.29 -9.07
CA GLU A 7 -8.10 3.63 -8.58
C GLU A 7 -7.03 3.55 -7.47
N HIS A 8 -7.15 2.58 -6.56
CA HIS A 8 -6.14 2.35 -5.51
C HIS A 8 -4.79 1.90 -6.09
N VAL A 9 -4.79 0.98 -7.06
CA VAL A 9 -3.56 0.59 -7.77
C VAL A 9 -2.92 1.79 -8.45
N LEU A 10 -3.70 2.59 -9.19
CA LEU A 10 -3.19 3.78 -9.87
C LEU A 10 -2.58 4.77 -8.87
N ALA A 11 -3.29 5.06 -7.77
CA ALA A 11 -2.80 5.93 -6.72
C ALA A 11 -1.50 5.41 -6.10
N ALA A 12 -1.39 4.10 -5.84
CA ALA A 12 -0.19 3.49 -5.28
C ALA A 12 1.02 3.62 -6.22
N LEU A 13 0.79 3.39 -7.52
CA LEU A 13 1.82 3.56 -8.55
C LEU A 13 2.24 5.03 -8.72
N LEU A 14 1.31 5.98 -8.55
CA LEU A 14 1.64 7.41 -8.56
C LEU A 14 2.50 7.80 -7.35
N ILE A 15 2.16 7.33 -6.15
CA ILE A 15 2.96 7.54 -4.93
C ILE A 15 4.37 6.94 -5.12
N MET A 16 4.43 5.71 -5.62
CA MET A 16 5.69 5.03 -5.93
C MET A 16 6.53 5.82 -6.94
N GLY A 17 5.93 6.21 -8.05
CA GLY A 17 6.60 6.94 -9.12
C GLY A 17 7.08 8.32 -8.69
N ALA A 18 6.30 9.04 -7.88
CA ALA A 18 6.69 10.35 -7.35
C ALA A 18 7.93 10.24 -6.45
N LEU A 19 7.92 9.33 -5.47
CA LEU A 19 9.06 9.17 -4.57
C LEU A 19 10.29 8.61 -5.30
N TRP A 20 10.10 7.60 -6.15
CA TRP A 20 11.19 7.07 -6.97
C TRP A 20 11.79 8.15 -7.88
N GLY A 21 10.96 8.97 -8.52
CA GLY A 21 11.40 10.08 -9.37
C GLY A 21 12.28 11.08 -8.61
N VAL A 22 11.86 11.51 -7.41
CA VAL A 22 12.67 12.39 -6.55
C VAL A 22 14.01 11.74 -6.18
N LEU A 23 13.99 10.47 -5.77
CA LEU A 23 15.21 9.75 -5.38
C LEU A 23 16.15 9.54 -6.57
N ALA A 24 15.62 9.31 -7.77
CA ALA A 24 16.39 9.21 -9.00
C ALA A 24 17.06 10.54 -9.36
N LEU A 25 16.35 11.67 -9.21
CA LEU A 25 16.92 13.01 -9.42
C LEU A 25 18.05 13.34 -8.43
N LEU A 26 18.00 12.77 -7.23
CA LEU A 26 19.05 12.90 -6.20
C LEU A 26 20.18 11.86 -6.36
N GLY A 27 20.14 11.01 -7.39
CA GLY A 27 21.15 9.98 -7.64
C GLY A 27 21.14 8.84 -6.61
N VAL A 28 20.05 8.64 -5.88
CA VAL A 28 19.93 7.58 -4.88
C VAL A 28 19.75 6.22 -5.57
N PRO A 29 20.67 5.26 -5.37
CA PRO A 29 20.53 3.94 -5.96
C PRO A 29 19.35 3.19 -5.33
N ALA A 30 18.72 2.31 -6.11
CA ALA A 30 17.60 1.49 -5.66
C ALA A 30 16.35 2.26 -5.16
N GLY A 31 16.19 3.53 -5.57
CA GLY A 31 15.04 4.35 -5.18
C GLY A 31 13.67 3.80 -5.57
N HIS A 32 13.59 2.89 -6.54
CA HIS A 32 12.35 2.19 -6.92
C HIS A 32 11.79 1.32 -5.79
N TRP A 33 12.65 0.71 -4.96
CA TRP A 33 12.24 -0.03 -3.78
C TRP A 33 11.63 0.88 -2.71
N ALA A 34 12.22 2.05 -2.48
CA ALA A 34 11.68 3.04 -1.57
C ALA A 34 10.34 3.58 -2.05
N GLY A 35 10.21 3.84 -3.36
CA GLY A 35 8.93 4.19 -3.99
C GLY A 35 7.86 3.13 -3.75
N ALA A 36 8.15 1.86 -4.03
CA ALA A 36 7.19 0.80 -3.79
C ALA A 36 6.81 0.66 -2.31
N ALA A 37 7.78 0.75 -1.40
CA ALA A 37 7.49 0.74 0.03
C ALA A 37 6.52 1.87 0.41
N ALA A 38 6.74 3.09 -0.09
CA ALA A 38 5.83 4.22 0.19
C ALA A 38 4.41 3.98 -0.33
N GLY A 39 4.24 3.49 -1.56
CA GLY A 39 2.92 3.16 -2.11
C GLY A 39 2.22 2.06 -1.29
N ILE A 40 2.95 1.01 -0.91
CA ILE A 40 2.43 -0.10 -0.10
C ILE A 40 2.03 0.38 1.30
N PHE A 41 2.89 1.10 2.00
CA PHE A 41 2.63 1.54 3.38
C PHE A 41 1.50 2.56 3.46
N PHE A 42 1.32 3.40 2.43
CA PHE A 42 0.17 4.30 2.36
C PHE A 42 -1.16 3.53 2.40
N PHE A 43 -1.29 2.49 1.57
CA PHE A 43 -2.49 1.67 1.53
C PHE A 43 -2.62 0.73 2.74
N ALA A 44 -1.50 0.23 3.27
CA ALA A 44 -1.51 -0.51 4.53
C ALA A 44 -2.06 0.36 5.68
N GLY A 45 -1.63 1.62 5.76
CA GLY A 45 -2.11 2.58 6.76
C GLY A 45 -3.57 2.94 6.57
N ARG A 46 -4.01 3.19 5.33
CA ARG A 46 -5.43 3.43 5.01
C ARG A 46 -6.30 2.29 5.52
N GLU A 47 -6.00 1.06 5.13
CA GLU A 47 -6.80 -0.11 5.50
C GLU A 47 -6.71 -0.47 6.97
N TYR A 48 -5.55 -0.23 7.59
CA TYR A 48 -5.41 -0.31 9.04
C TYR A 48 -6.44 0.59 9.75
N THR A 49 -6.51 1.88 9.38
CA THR A 49 -7.47 2.81 10.03
C THR A 49 -8.92 2.47 9.70
N GLN A 50 -9.20 2.00 8.49
CA GLN A 50 -10.55 1.58 8.11
C GLN A 50 -10.97 0.32 8.86
N GLY A 51 -10.04 -0.62 9.06
CA GLY A 51 -10.23 -1.81 9.87
C GLY A 51 -10.57 -1.47 11.32
N GLU A 52 -9.88 -0.51 11.93
CA GLU A 52 -10.21 -0.02 13.28
C GLU A 52 -11.61 0.61 13.35
N ARG A 53 -11.98 1.45 12.39
CA ARG A 53 -13.33 2.05 12.33
C ARG A 53 -14.43 1.00 12.23
N ASN A 54 -14.25 0.03 11.34
CA ASN A 54 -15.20 -1.06 11.17
C ASN A 54 -15.30 -1.90 12.44
N LEU A 55 -14.17 -2.18 13.08
CA LEU A 55 -14.13 -2.97 14.29
C LEU A 55 -14.84 -2.28 15.47
N ALA A 56 -14.53 -1.00 15.70
CA ALA A 56 -15.17 -0.19 16.72
C ALA A 56 -16.69 -0.15 16.54
N HIS A 57 -17.14 -0.02 15.28
CA HIS A 57 -18.56 -0.06 14.94
C HIS A 57 -19.19 -1.42 15.28
N VAL A 58 -18.55 -2.54 14.91
CA VAL A 58 -19.06 -3.89 15.18
C VAL A 58 -19.07 -4.22 16.68
N GLU A 59 -18.04 -3.80 17.42
CA GLU A 59 -17.92 -4.04 18.86
C GLU A 59 -18.69 -2.98 19.69
N SER A 60 -19.31 -1.98 19.05
CA SER A 60 -20.03 -0.87 19.70
C SER A 60 -19.18 -0.13 20.75
N VAL A 61 -17.87 0.01 20.47
CA VAL A 61 -16.90 0.69 21.32
C VAL A 61 -16.39 1.96 20.63
N HIS A 62 -15.93 2.92 21.44
CA HIS A 62 -15.27 4.11 20.89
C HIS A 62 -13.88 3.74 20.33
N LEU A 63 -13.44 4.41 19.26
CA LEU A 63 -12.15 4.14 18.60
C LEU A 63 -10.96 4.19 19.57
N ALA A 64 -10.99 5.13 20.51
CA ALA A 64 -9.95 5.30 21.54
C ALA A 64 -9.84 4.12 22.53
N ASN A 65 -10.85 3.25 22.59
CA ASN A 65 -10.83 2.07 23.45
C ASN A 65 -10.31 0.82 22.72
N LEU A 66 -10.07 0.91 21.42
CA LEU A 66 -9.38 -0.15 20.68
C LEU A 66 -7.91 -0.17 21.04
N ARG A 67 -7.32 -1.35 20.99
CA ARG A 67 -5.87 -1.52 21.16
C ARG A 67 -5.20 -1.09 19.87
N TRP A 68 -4.03 -0.48 19.97
CA TRP A 68 -3.24 -0.01 18.82
C TRP A 68 -2.86 -1.11 17.81
N TYR A 69 -2.99 -2.40 18.14
CA TYR A 69 -2.73 -3.49 17.19
C TYR A 69 -4.01 -4.10 16.63
N ASP A 70 -5.19 -3.64 17.07
CA ASP A 70 -6.46 -4.24 16.66
C ASP A 70 -6.71 -4.08 15.16
N GLY A 71 -6.21 -2.99 14.55
CA GLY A 71 -6.20 -2.75 13.10
C GLY A 71 -5.22 -3.61 12.31
N LEU A 72 -4.17 -4.18 12.94
CA LEU A 72 -3.21 -5.09 12.27
C LEU A 72 -3.78 -6.48 11.98
N ARG A 73 -4.97 -6.78 12.50
CA ARG A 73 -5.62 -8.09 12.30
C ARG A 73 -6.30 -8.14 10.93
N ILE A 74 -5.49 -8.29 9.88
CA ILE A 74 -5.90 -8.27 8.46
C ILE A 74 -7.04 -9.27 8.17
N TRP A 75 -7.10 -10.39 8.90
CA TRP A 75 -8.18 -11.38 8.78
C TRP A 75 -9.56 -10.87 9.25
N ARG A 76 -9.61 -9.81 10.06
CA ARG A 76 -10.86 -9.13 10.47
C ARG A 76 -11.27 -8.02 9.51
N TRP A 77 -10.44 -7.69 8.51
CA TRP A 77 -10.80 -6.69 7.50
C TRP A 77 -11.90 -7.23 6.58
N THR A 78 -12.67 -6.31 6.00
CA THR A 78 -13.65 -6.66 4.97
C THR A 78 -12.94 -7.28 3.77
N VAL A 79 -13.65 -8.05 2.96
CA VAL A 79 -13.10 -8.60 1.71
C VAL A 79 -12.60 -7.47 0.81
N ASP A 80 -13.39 -6.41 0.66
CA ASP A 80 -13.02 -5.25 -0.14
C ASP A 80 -11.79 -4.52 0.39
N GLY A 81 -11.68 -4.35 1.72
CA GLY A 81 -10.51 -3.71 2.32
C GLY A 81 -9.22 -4.53 2.12
N ARG A 82 -9.33 -5.86 2.19
CA ARG A 82 -8.20 -6.74 1.82
C ARG A 82 -7.80 -6.55 0.37
N LEU A 83 -8.75 -6.50 -0.57
CA LEU A 83 -8.44 -6.27 -1.98
C LEU A 83 -7.86 -4.87 -2.22
N ASP A 84 -8.36 -3.86 -1.53
CA ASP A 84 -7.85 -2.48 -1.56
C ASP A 84 -6.41 -2.36 -1.06
N PHE A 85 -5.93 -3.29 -0.22
CA PHE A 85 -4.52 -3.38 0.15
C PHE A 85 -3.71 -4.31 -0.77
N PHE A 86 -4.20 -5.52 -1.04
CA PHE A 86 -3.47 -6.53 -1.80
C PHE A 86 -3.25 -6.14 -3.26
N CYS A 87 -4.21 -5.47 -3.90
CA CYS A 87 -4.06 -5.04 -5.29
C CYS A 87 -2.91 -4.02 -5.45
N PRO A 88 -2.87 -2.91 -4.68
CA PRO A 88 -1.69 -2.03 -4.62
C PRO A 88 -0.39 -2.74 -4.28
N LEU A 89 -0.42 -3.64 -3.29
CA LEU A 89 0.76 -4.40 -2.86
C LEU A 89 1.38 -5.18 -4.02
N VAL A 90 0.57 -5.98 -4.70
CA VAL A 90 1.02 -6.79 -5.82
C VAL A 90 1.48 -5.92 -6.98
N ALA A 91 0.75 -4.84 -7.30
CA ALA A 91 1.12 -3.94 -8.38
C ALA A 91 2.48 -3.25 -8.15
N CYS A 92 2.71 -2.68 -6.96
CA CYS A 92 3.98 -2.05 -6.60
C CYS A 92 5.14 -3.06 -6.63
N LEU A 93 4.93 -4.29 -6.14
CA LEU A 93 5.96 -5.35 -6.19
C LEU A 93 6.31 -5.75 -7.63
N ILE A 94 5.31 -5.94 -8.49
CA ILE A 94 5.52 -6.28 -9.91
C ILE A 94 6.34 -5.18 -10.59
N VAL A 95 5.97 -3.92 -10.43
CA VAL A 95 6.67 -2.80 -11.07
C VAL A 95 8.11 -2.69 -10.57
N THR A 96 8.34 -2.80 -9.27
CA THR A 96 9.70 -2.75 -8.69
C THR A 96 10.58 -3.89 -9.18
N LEU A 97 10.05 -5.11 -9.24
CA LEU A 97 10.80 -6.26 -9.76
C LEU A 97 11.08 -6.10 -11.26
N LEU A 98 10.12 -5.61 -12.04
CA LEU A 98 10.32 -5.34 -13.46
C LEU A 98 11.41 -4.29 -13.69
N VAL A 99 11.40 -3.19 -12.94
CA VAL A 99 12.47 -2.17 -12.97
C VAL A 99 13.82 -2.80 -12.59
N GLN A 100 13.85 -3.63 -11.56
CA GLN A 100 15.08 -4.30 -11.12
C GLN A 100 15.65 -5.21 -12.21
N VAL A 101 14.82 -6.00 -12.88
CA VAL A 101 15.23 -6.87 -13.99
C VAL A 101 15.74 -6.04 -15.16
N LEU A 102 15.04 -4.97 -15.55
CA LEU A 102 15.47 -4.08 -16.63
C LEU A 102 16.84 -3.45 -16.35
N GLN A 103 17.07 -3.00 -15.11
CA GLN A 103 18.37 -2.45 -14.69
C GLN A 103 19.50 -3.49 -14.74
N ILE A 104 19.20 -4.77 -14.48
CA ILE A 104 20.19 -5.86 -14.58
C ILE A 104 20.53 -6.15 -16.05
N LEU A 105 19.52 -6.16 -16.93
CA LEU A 105 19.71 -6.43 -18.37
C LEU A 105 20.46 -5.32 -19.12
N GLN A 106 20.48 -4.11 -18.58
CA GLN A 106 21.15 -2.94 -19.17
C GLN A 106 22.60 -2.75 -18.69
N ARG A 107 23.09 -3.60 -17.78
CA ARG A 107 24.48 -3.63 -17.31
C ARG A 107 25.30 -4.64 -18.10
#